data_AF-A0A953FGZ6-F1
#
_entry.id   AF-A0A953FGZ6-F1
#
_cell.length_a   1.000
_cell.length_b   1.000
_cell.length_c   1.000
_cell.angle_alpha   90.00
_cell.angle_beta   90.00
_cell.angle_gamma   90.00
#
_symmetry.space_group_name_H-M   'P 1'
#
loop_
_entity.id
_entity.type
_entity.pdbx_description
1 polymer ?
#
loop_
_entity_poly.entity_id
_entity_poly.type
_entity_poly.pdbx_seq_one_letter_code
_entity_poly.pdbx_strand_id
1 'polypeptide(L)' 'MRIEVYFEDETFWLSQKKIGELFDKDVRTVNEHLGRIFEEGELTPEATIRKFRIVQPESARNV' A
#
# COMPACT_ATOMS: atom_id res chain seq x y z
N MET A 1 -14.57 9.90 8.55
CA MET A 1 -13.63 8.77 8.44
C MET A 1 -12.22 9.32 8.61
N ARG A 2 -11.40 8.74 9.51
CA ARG A 2 -10.01 9.18 9.75
C ARG A 2 -9.11 7.97 9.47
N ILE A 3 -8.20 8.12 8.51
CA ILE A 3 -7.28 7.05 8.11
C ILE A 3 -5.88 7.42 8.60
N GLU A 4 -5.23 6.48 9.29
CA GLU A 4 -3.85 6.63 9.72
C GLU A 4 -2.92 6.25 8.57
N VAL A 5 -2.12 7.22 8.13
CA VAL A 5 -1.15 7.10 7.04
C VAL A 5 0.23 7.52 7.53
N TYR A 6 1.26 6.83 7.10
CA TYR A 6 2.64 7.28 7.29
C TYR A 6 3.04 8.17 6.12
N PHE A 7 3.52 9.37 6.42
CA PHE A 7 3.90 10.35 5.41
C PHE A 7 5.39 10.65 5.54
N GLU A 8 6.13 10.40 4.47
CA GLU A 8 7.58 10.58 4.41
C GLU A 8 7.98 10.90 2.98
N ASP A 9 8.90 11.86 2.79
CA ASP A 9 9.45 12.21 1.48
C ASP A 9 8.36 12.47 0.42
N GLU A 10 7.34 13.26 0.81
CA GLU A 10 6.16 13.57 0.00
C GLU A 10 5.36 12.33 -0.47
N THR A 11 5.64 11.17 0.10
CA THR A 11 5.04 9.88 -0.23
C THR A 11 4.12 9.42 0.90
N PHE A 12 2.90 9.04 0.53
CA PHE A 12 1.93 8.44 1.45
C PHE A 12 2.06 6.92 1.45
N TRP A 13 2.33 6.36 2.62
CA TRP A 13 2.47 4.92 2.82
C TRP A 13 1.19 4.35 3.45
N LEU A 14 0.45 3.60 2.64
CA LEU A 14 -0.79 2.92 3.05
C LEU A 14 -0.75 1.45 2.67
N SER A 15 -1.40 0.61 3.47
CA SER A 15 -1.73 -0.75 3.05
C SER A 15 -2.84 -0.72 1.99
N GLN A 16 -2.91 -1.74 1.14
CA GLN A 16 -3.97 -1.86 0.12
C GLN A 16 -5.38 -1.79 0.71
N LYS A 17 -5.56 -2.28 1.95
CA LYS A 17 -6.82 -2.18 2.70
C LYS A 17 -7.18 -0.72 3.01
N LYS A 18 -6.23 0.05 3.54
CA LYS A 18 -6.44 1.48 3.83
C LYS A 18 -6.67 2.30 2.56
N ILE A 19 -6.05 1.93 1.45
CA ILE A 19 -6.32 2.53 0.13
C ILE A 19 -7.77 2.23 -0.28
N GLY A 20 -8.22 0.98 -0.14
CA GLY A 20 -9.61 0.61 -0.38
C GLY A 20 -10.58 1.43 0.48
N GLU A 21 -10.31 1.56 1.78
CA GLU A 21 -11.12 2.38 2.68
C GLU A 21 -11.13 3.87 2.27
N LEU A 22 -9.99 4.43 1.83
CA LEU A 22 -9.89 5.83 1.41
C LEU A 22 -10.75 6.13 0.18
N PHE A 23 -10.80 5.20 -0.78
CA PHE A 23 -11.51 5.38 -2.05
C PHE A 23 -12.89 4.71 -2.09
N ASP A 24 -13.35 4.16 -0.96
CA ASP A 24 -14.57 3.36 -0.85
C ASP A 24 -14.60 2.22 -1.91
N LYS A 25 -13.48 1.49 -2.00
CA LYS A 25 -13.27 0.36 -2.91
C LYS A 25 -12.84 -0.90 -2.15
N ASP A 26 -13.19 -2.04 -2.74
CA ASP A 26 -12.71 -3.32 -2.24
C ASP A 26 -11.21 -3.50 -2.52
N VAL A 27 -10.52 -4.23 -1.64
CA VAL A 27 -9.11 -4.58 -1.80
C VAL A 27 -8.84 -5.28 -3.14
N ARG A 28 -9.82 -6.03 -3.68
CA ARG A 28 -9.70 -6.66 -5.00
C ARG A 28 -9.52 -5.62 -6.11
N THR A 29 -10.32 -4.57 -6.10
CA THR A 29 -10.23 -3.47 -7.08
C THR A 29 -8.88 -2.75 -7.00
N VAL A 30 -8.37 -2.55 -5.78
CA VAL A 30 -7.03 -1.99 -5.58
C VAL A 30 -5.94 -2.90 -6.14
N ASN A 31 -6.04 -4.22 -5.94
CA ASN A 31 -5.10 -5.19 -6.51
C ASN A 31 -5.15 -5.23 -8.04
N GLU A 32 -6.34 -5.22 -8.63
CA GLU A 32 -6.49 -5.16 -10.09
C GLU A 32 -5.85 -3.90 -10.67
N HIS A 33 -6.03 -2.74 -10.02
CA HIS A 33 -5.43 -1.50 -10.47
C HIS A 33 -3.90 -1.51 -10.34
N LEU A 34 -3.37 -2.00 -9.21
CA LEU A 34 -1.92 -2.18 -9.05
C LEU A 34 -1.36 -3.13 -10.11
N GLY A 35 -2.06 -4.23 -10.41
CA GLY A 35 -1.70 -5.15 -11.49
C GLY A 35 -1.55 -4.42 -12.83
N ARG A 36 -2.56 -3.64 -13.22
CA ARG A 36 -2.51 -2.83 -14.46
C ARG A 36 -1.34 -1.85 -14.48
N ILE A 37 -1.10 -1.14 -13.38
CA ILE A 37 0.02 -0.19 -13.27
C ILE A 37 1.38 -0.91 -13.48
N PHE A 38 1.54 -2.12 -12.96
CA PHE A 38 2.75 -2.91 -13.22
C PHE A 38 2.83 -3.41 -14.67
N GLU A 39 1.69 -3.80 -15.27
CA GLU A 39 1.61 -4.22 -16.68
C GLU A 39 1.89 -3.08 -17.66
N GLU A 40 1.45 -1.86 -17.34
CA GLU A 40 1.70 -0.64 -18.11
C GLU A 40 3.12 -0.11 -17.90
N GLY A 41 3.88 -0.69 -16.96
CA GLY A 41 5.27 -0.30 -16.67
C GLY A 41 5.39 1.02 -15.92
N GLU A 42 4.29 1.57 -15.43
CA GLU A 42 4.26 2.81 -14.65
C GLU A 42 4.90 2.65 -13.27
N LEU A 43 4.83 1.45 -12.69
CA LEU A 43 5.61 1.07 -11.51
C LEU A 43 6.43 -0.19 -11.77
N THR A 44 7.60 -0.23 -11.16
CA THR A 44 8.44 -1.44 -11.10
C THR A 44 8.13 -2.24 -9.82
N PRO A 45 7.85 -3.55 -9.92
CA PRO A 45 7.52 -4.39 -8.77
C PRO A 45 8.70 -4.53 -7.78
N GLU A 46 9.94 -4.37 -8.25
CA GLU A 46 11.16 -4.55 -7.45
C GLU A 46 11.41 -3.42 -6.44
N ALA A 47 11.11 -2.17 -6.81
CA ALA A 47 11.23 -1.00 -5.92
C ALA A 47 10.20 -1.05 -4.79
N THR A 48 9.02 -1.56 -5.12
CA THR A 48 7.88 -1.77 -4.24
C THR A 48 8.23 -2.84 -3.20
N ILE A 49 8.54 -4.09 -3.59
CA ILE A 49 8.80 -5.21 -2.67
C ILE A 49 9.97 -4.96 -1.71
N ARG A 50 11.05 -4.28 -2.17
CA ARG A 50 12.19 -3.93 -1.30
C ARG A 50 11.84 -2.84 -0.27
N LYS A 51 11.04 -1.83 -0.64
CA LYS A 51 10.55 -0.82 0.33
C LYS A 51 9.55 -1.44 1.32
N PHE A 52 8.63 -2.31 0.87
CA PHE A 52 7.66 -2.99 1.76
C PHE A 52 8.32 -3.92 2.79
N ARG A 53 9.46 -4.55 2.47
CA ARG A 53 10.22 -5.36 3.45
C ARG A 53 10.78 -4.50 4.61
N ILE A 54 11.00 -3.21 4.39
CA ILE A 54 11.51 -2.28 5.42
C ILE A 54 10.34 -1.74 6.27
N VAL A 55 9.13 -1.63 5.73
CA VAL A 55 7.94 -1.15 6.47
C VAL A 55 7.19 -2.26 7.23
N GLN A 56 7.87 -3.37 7.56
CA GLN A 56 7.34 -4.33 8.53
C GLN A 56 8.34 -4.59 9.67
N PRO A 57 8.18 -3.84 10.76
CA PRO A 57 8.27 -4.45 12.07
C PRO A 57 7.04 -4.08 12.90
N GLU A 58 5.91 -4.74 12.64
CA GLU A 58 4.90 -4.92 13.69
C GLU A 58 4.76 -6.41 14.00
N SER A 59 5.88 -6.93 14.52
CA SER A 59 5.80 -7.76 15.71
C SER A 59 5.37 -6.87 16.87
N ALA A 60 4.07 -6.80 17.12
CA ALA A 60 3.53 -6.51 18.43
C ALA A 60 2.40 -7.49 18.72
N ARG A 61 2.79 -8.69 19.15
CA ARG A 61 1.97 -9.49 20.06
C ARG A 61 1.69 -8.65 21.31
N ASN A 62 0.41 -8.41 21.60
CA ASN A 62 -0.23 -8.21 22.91
C ASN A 62 -1.61 -7.61 22.59
N VAL A 63 -2.75 -8.23 22.88
CA VAL A 63 -3.19 -9.07 24.01
C VAL A 63 -4.25 -10.08 23.55
#